data_AF-A0A924Y6B9-F1
#
_entry.id   AF-A0A924Y6B9-F1
#
_cell.length_a   1.000
_cell.length_b   1.000
_cell.length_c   1.000
_cell.angle_alpha   90.00
_cell.angle_beta   90.00
_cell.angle_gamma   90.00
#
_symmetry.space_group_name_H-M   'P 1'
#
loop_
_entity.id
_entity.type
_entity.pdbx_description
1 polymer ?
#
loop_
_entity_poly.entity_id
_entity_poly.type
_entity_poly.pdbx_seq_one_letter_code
_entity_poly.pdbx_strand_id
1 'polypeptide(L)'
;ERLALAAVAHTLRPGKDWARPSEILETLANAGDTRIQQTTLVEALDKLVAQEVLAVATEGALRYRFQLEVLRLWIEANKSVTALVERNQ
;
A
#
# COMPACT_ATOMS: atom_id res chain seq x y z
N GLU A 1 10.10 2.63 -3.72
CA GLU A 1 8.90 2.24 -4.49
C GLU A 1 8.30 0.91 -4.03
N ARG A 2 8.99 -0.24 -4.13
CA ARG A 2 8.45 -1.54 -3.66
C ARG A 2 7.95 -1.55 -2.19
N LEU A 3 8.72 -0.95 -1.27
CA LEU A 3 8.32 -0.84 0.14
C LEU A 3 7.10 0.08 0.34
N ALA A 4 7.02 1.18 -0.41
CA ALA A 4 5.86 2.07 -0.38
C ALA A 4 4.60 1.37 -0.89
N LEU A 5 4.72 0.59 -1.97
CA LEU A 5 3.63 -0.24 -2.49
C LEU A 5 3.17 -1.30 -1.49
N ALA A 6 4.11 -1.97 -0.82
CA ALA A 6 3.78 -2.96 0.21
C ALA A 6 3.06 -2.31 1.41
N ALA A 7 3.54 -1.14 1.85
CA ALA A 7 2.92 -0.37 2.92
C ALA A 7 1.49 0.05 2.56
N VAL A 8 1.33 0.59 1.35
CA VAL A 8 0.02 0.99 0.82
C VAL A 8 -0.90 -0.22 0.72
N ALA A 9 -0.44 -1.36 0.20
CA ALA A 9 -1.25 -2.58 0.10
C ALA A 9 -1.67 -3.15 1.45
N HIS A 10 -0.79 -3.04 2.45
CA HIS A 10 -1.11 -3.50 3.79
C HIS A 10 -2.09 -2.54 4.50
N THR A 11 -1.93 -1.24 4.28
CA THR A 11 -2.78 -0.20 4.88
C THR A 11 -4.16 -0.17 4.21
N LEU A 12 -4.20 -0.27 2.88
CA LEU A 12 -5.39 -0.30 2.01
C LEU A 12 -5.83 -1.74 1.71
N ARG A 13 -5.95 -2.54 2.77
CA ARG A 13 -6.42 -3.93 2.70
C ARG A 13 -7.90 -4.00 2.28
N PRO A 14 -8.40 -5.17 1.83
CA PRO A 14 -9.83 -5.33 1.53
C PRO A 14 -10.73 -4.82 2.67
N GLY A 15 -11.69 -3.94 2.34
CA GLY A 15 -12.56 -3.27 3.31
C GLY A 15 -12.03 -1.93 3.85
N LYS A 16 -10.80 -1.53 3.52
CA LYS A 16 -10.25 -0.18 3.74
C LYS A 16 -9.69 0.37 2.43
N ASP A 17 -10.46 1.26 1.80
CA ASP A 17 -10.19 1.79 0.46
C ASP A 17 -9.39 3.09 0.46
N TRP A 18 -9.23 3.75 1.60
CA TRP A 18 -8.43 4.96 1.78
C TRP A 18 -7.55 4.92 3.03
N ALA A 19 -6.45 5.68 3.01
CA ALA A 19 -5.56 5.87 4.15
C ALA A 19 -4.81 7.21 4.03
N ARG A 20 -4.55 7.85 5.15
CA ARG A 20 -3.66 9.02 5.20
C ARG A 20 -2.20 8.59 5.06
N PRO A 21 -1.31 9.44 4.53
CA PRO A 21 0.13 9.14 4.47
C PRO A 21 0.73 8.77 5.82
N SER A 22 0.23 9.36 6.92
CA SER A 22 0.63 9.03 8.29
C SER A 22 0.30 7.59 8.69
N GLU A 23 -0.84 7.04 8.26
CA GLU A 23 -1.23 5.66 8.56
C GLU A 23 -0.37 4.66 7.77
N ILE A 24 0.04 5.03 6.56
CA ILE A 24 0.95 4.23 5.72
C ILE A 24 2.36 4.21 6.35
N LEU A 25 2.80 5.35 6.90
CA LEU A 25 4.05 5.45 7.67
C LEU A 25 4.03 4.58 8.93
N GLU A 26 2.96 4.65 9.72
CA GLU A 26 2.78 3.83 10.92
C GLU A 26 2.79 2.34 10.59
N THR A 27 2.16 1.94 9.49
CA THR A 27 2.16 0.55 9.02
C THR A 27 3.57 0.04 8.71
N LEU A 28 4.43 0.89 8.13
CA LEU A 28 5.85 0.56 7.91
C LEU A 28 6.65 0.48 9.20
N ALA A 29 6.45 1.43 10.11
CA ALA A 29 7.12 1.45 11.40
C ALA A 29 6.79 0.19 12.22
N ASN A 30 5.52 -0.23 12.21
CA ASN A 30 5.04 -1.42 12.91
C ASN A 30 5.51 -2.74 12.26
N ALA A 31 5.77 -2.74 10.95
CA ALA A 31 6.34 -3.88 10.23
C ALA A 31 7.83 -4.13 10.56
N GLY A 32 8.43 -3.31 11.43
CA GLY A 32 9.83 -3.43 11.84
C GLY A 32 10.82 -2.80 10.87
N ASP A 33 10.33 -2.15 9.81
CA ASP A 33 11.15 -1.55 8.76
C ASP A 33 11.37 -0.05 9.03
N THR A 34 12.07 0.24 10.13
CA THR A 34 12.29 1.58 10.68
C THR A 34 13.32 2.43 9.93
N ARG A 35 13.84 1.98 8.78
CA ARG A 35 14.93 2.66 8.06
C ARG A 35 14.47 3.59 6.94
N ILE A 36 13.19 3.60 6.59
CA ILE A 36 12.70 4.52 5.56
C ILE A 36 12.48 5.89 6.19
N GLN A 37 13.27 6.87 5.74
CA GLN A 37 13.03 8.26 6.10
C GLN A 37 11.65 8.69 5.57
N GLN A 38 10.91 9.44 6.40
CA GLN A 38 9.58 9.93 6.07
C GLN A 38 9.53 10.62 4.69
N THR A 39 10.54 11.43 4.38
CA THR A 39 10.74 12.10 3.09
C THR A 39 10.82 11.12 1.93
N THR A 40 11.59 10.05 2.05
CA THR A 40 11.72 9.01 1.01
C THR A 40 10.41 8.28 0.75
N LEU A 41 9.58 8.08 1.79
CA LEU A 41 8.27 7.46 1.59
C LEU A 41 7.31 8.43 0.89
N VAL A 42 7.27 9.69 1.32
CA VAL A 42 6.42 10.72 0.70
C VAL A 42 6.74 10.86 -0.78
N GLU A 43 8.02 10.95 -1.15
CA GLU A 43 8.44 10.98 -2.56
C GLU A 43 7.99 9.75 -3.34
N ALA A 44 8.01 8.56 -2.72
CA ALA A 44 7.53 7.34 -3.36
C ALA A 44 6.01 7.33 -3.53
N LEU A 45 5.25 7.86 -2.56
CA LEU A 45 3.80 8.01 -2.66
C LEU A 45 3.43 9.03 -3.74
N ASP A 46 4.14 10.15 -3.82
CA ASP A 46 3.94 11.16 -4.88
C ASP A 46 4.18 10.57 -6.27
N LYS A 47 5.23 9.74 -6.42
CA LYS A 47 5.44 9.01 -7.67
C LYS A 47 4.30 8.06 -8.01
N LEU A 48 3.73 7.36 -7.02
CA LEU A 48 2.58 6.46 -7.25
C LEU A 48 1.30 7.24 -7.62
N VAL A 49 1.13 8.45 -7.10
CA VAL A 49 0.06 9.36 -7.51
C VAL A 49 0.29 9.84 -8.95
N ALA A 50 1.52 10.24 -9.29
CA ALA A 50 1.88 10.68 -10.64
C ALA A 50 1.76 9.56 -11.69
N GLN A 51 2.01 8.31 -11.29
CA GLN A 51 1.83 7.11 -12.12
C GLN A 51 0.38 6.61 -12.18
N GLU A 52 -0.56 7.34 -11.59
CA GLU A 52 -1.98 6.99 -11.58
C GLU A 52 -2.32 5.69 -10.83
N VAL A 53 -1.39 5.13 -10.05
CA VAL A 53 -1.62 3.97 -9.17
C VAL A 53 -2.49 4.40 -7.99
N LEU A 54 -2.18 5.56 -7.43
CA LEU A 54 -2.94 6.19 -6.35
C LEU A 54 -3.72 7.41 -6.84
N ALA A 55 -4.82 7.67 -6.16
CA ALA A 55 -5.57 8.90 -6.28
C ALA A 55 -5.57 9.60 -4.92
N VAL A 56 -5.37 10.91 -4.95
CA VAL A 56 -5.57 11.77 -3.78
C VAL A 56 -7.08 12.03 -3.66
N ALA A 57 -7.66 11.59 -2.55
CA ALA A 57 -9.03 11.85 -2.17
C ALA A 57 -9.13 13.18 -1.39
N THR A 58 -10.33 13.53 -0.95
CA THR A 58 -10.58 14.67 -0.07
C THR A 58 -9.69 14.60 1.18
N GLU A 59 -9.21 15.76 1.64
CA GLU A 59 -8.35 15.91 2.82
C GLU A 59 -6.96 15.24 2.73
N GLY A 60 -6.47 14.93 1.53
CA GLY A 60 -5.11 14.38 1.35
C GLY A 60 -4.99 12.89 1.68
N ALA A 61 -6.11 12.18 1.83
CA ALA A 61 -6.10 10.73 1.90
C ALA A 61 -5.72 10.10 0.55
N LEU A 62 -5.04 8.95 0.58
CA LEU A 62 -4.66 8.18 -0.58
C LEU A 62 -5.57 6.96 -0.71
N ARG A 63 -6.01 6.70 -1.93
CA ARG A 63 -6.76 5.49 -2.31
C ARG A 63 -6.21 4.93 -3.60
N TYR A 64 -6.46 3.65 -3.85
CA TYR A 64 -6.15 3.07 -5.15
C TYR A 64 -7.05 3.65 -6.23
N ARG A 65 -6.45 3.98 -7.38
CA ARG A 65 -7.22 4.44 -8.54
C ARG A 65 -8.02 3.30 -9.17
N PHE A 66 -7.46 2.09 -9.15
CA PHE A 66 -8.11 0.88 -9.65
C PHE A 66 -8.07 -0.23 -8.59
N GLN A 67 -9.22 -0.87 -8.36
CA GLN A 67 -9.32 -2.02 -7.44
C GLN A 67 -8.49 -3.23 -7.91
N LEU A 68 -8.25 -3.34 -9.22
CA LEU A 68 -7.42 -4.40 -9.80
C LEU A 68 -5.94 -4.25 -9.42
N GLU A 69 -5.41 -3.03 -9.30
CA GLU A 69 -4.05 -2.79 -8.81
C GLU A 69 -3.87 -3.30 -7.37
N VAL A 70 -4.91 -3.20 -6.54
CA VAL A 70 -4.93 -3.71 -5.15
C VAL A 70 -4.80 -5.22 -5.15
N LEU A 71 -5.64 -5.89 -5.94
CA LEU A 71 -5.61 -7.33 -6.11
C LEU A 71 -4.25 -7.78 -6.64
N ARG A 72 -3.72 -7.12 -7.68
CA ARG A 72 -2.41 -7.44 -8.26
C ARG A 72 -1.29 -7.30 -7.23
N LEU A 73 -1.21 -6.17 -6.52
CA LEU A 73 -0.16 -5.91 -5.53
C LEU A 73 -0.30 -6.84 -4.31
N TRP A 74 -1.52 -7.13 -3.88
CA TRP A 74 -1.76 -8.07 -2.79
C TRP A 74 -1.35 -9.50 -3.19
N ILE A 75 -1.67 -9.93 -4.41
CA ILE A 75 -1.23 -11.22 -4.96
C ILE A 75 0.30 -11.28 -5.06
N GLU A 76 0.92 -10.20 -5.54
CA GLU A 76 2.37 -10.11 -5.70
C GLU A 76 3.09 -10.12 -4.34
N ALA A 77 2.56 -9.41 -3.34
CA ALA A 77 3.07 -9.37 -1.97
C ALA A 77 2.91 -10.71 -1.22
N ASN A 78 1.84 -11.46 -1.51
CA ASN A 78 1.56 -12.74 -0.86
C ASN A 78 1.95 -13.98 -1.71
N LYS A 79 2.69 -13.75 -2.80
CA LYS A 79 3.35 -14.71 -3.70
C LYS A 79 2.47 -15.77 -4.40
N SER A 80 1.21 -15.98 -4.04
CA SER A 80 0.21 -16.73 -4.81
C SER A 80 -1.14 -16.76 -4.07
N VAL A 81 -2.25 -16.51 -4.77
CA VAL A 81 -3.61 -16.72 -4.23
C VAL A 81 -3.79 -18.17 -3.81
N THR A 82 -3.27 -19.11 -4.60
CA THR A 82 -3.35 -20.55 -4.36
C THR A 82 -2.68 -20.91 -3.03
N ALA A 83 -1.50 -20.36 -2.76
CA ALA A 83 -0.76 -20.63 -1.51
C ALA A 83 -1.46 -20.05 -0.27
N LEU A 84 -2.29 -19.01 -0.41
CA LEU A 84 -3.08 -18.43 0.67
C LEU A 84 -4.37 -19.21 0.96
N VAL A 85 -4.97 -19.80 -0.07
CA VAL A 85 -6.17 -20.67 0.07
C VAL A 85 -5.79 -21.96 0.78
N GLU A 86 -4.65 -22.55 0.44
CA GLU A 86 -4.12 -23.76 1.10
C GLU A 86 -3.71 -23.51 2.56
N ARG A 87 -3.37 -22.27 2.94
CA ARG A 87 -2.95 -21.91 4.31
C ARG A 87 -4.10 -21.64 5.28
N ASN A 88 -5.32 -21.43 4.75
CA ASN A 88 -6.53 -21.14 5.53
C ASN A 88 -7.53 -22.31 5.54
N GLN A 89 -7.12 -23.47 5.05
CA GLN A 89 -7.79 -24.76 5.23
C GLN A 89 -7.08 -25.55 6.32
#